data_AF-A0A2V3IL77-F1
#
_entry.id   AF-A0A2V3IL77-F1
#
_cell.length_a   1.000
_cell.length_b   1.000
_cell.length_c   1.000
_cell.angle_alpha   90.00
_cell.angle_beta   90.00
_cell.angle_gamma   90.00
#
_symmetry.space_group_name_H-M   'P 1'
#
loop_
_entity.id
_entity.type
_entity.pdbx_description
1 polymer ?
#
loop_
_entity_poly.entity_id
_entity_poly.type
_entity_poly.pdbx_seq_one_letter_code
_entity_poly.pdbx_strand_id
1 'polypeptide(L)'
;MTNAPENYEAWVLPDGVEKVSYVPDTKIENCGVFRLEREDHTLANLLRMQLIRDPDVLFVGYKHPHPLDHHIELRVQTSTNTRAGKYMPPEAVRVALMDLSAEISRLAELARRSRPS
;
A
#
# COMPACT_ATOMS: atom_id res chain seq x y z
N MET A 1 -11.39 22.60 -28.04
CA MET A 1 -11.00 22.54 -26.62
C MET A 1 -10.77 21.09 -26.28
N THR A 2 -9.59 20.75 -25.77
CA THR A 2 -9.22 19.37 -25.45
C THR A 2 -9.49 19.15 -23.97
N ASN A 3 -10.41 18.24 -23.64
CA ASN A 3 -10.77 17.87 -22.25
C ASN A 3 -9.92 16.71 -21.74
N ALA A 4 -8.68 16.59 -22.22
CA ALA A 4 -7.76 15.54 -21.80
C ALA A 4 -7.01 16.05 -20.56
N PRO A 5 -6.91 15.25 -19.49
CA PRO A 5 -6.09 15.60 -18.34
C PRO A 5 -4.61 15.67 -18.72
N GLU A 6 -3.84 16.45 -17.98
CA GLU A 6 -2.40 16.57 -18.17
C GLU A 6 -1.67 15.34 -17.62
N ASN A 7 -0.64 14.85 -18.33
CA ASN A 7 0.04 13.60 -17.96
C ASN A 7 0.65 13.59 -16.56
N TYR A 8 1.10 14.75 -16.06
CA TYR A 8 1.74 14.85 -14.74
C TYR A 8 0.75 14.60 -13.60
N GLU A 9 -0.56 14.76 -13.85
CA GLU A 9 -1.60 14.51 -12.84
C GLU A 9 -1.62 13.05 -12.39
N ALA A 10 -0.99 12.14 -13.12
CA ALA A 10 -0.87 10.73 -12.73
C ALA A 10 0.05 10.47 -11.54
N TRP A 11 1.08 11.29 -11.34
CA TRP A 11 2.11 11.06 -10.31
C TRP A 11 2.39 12.27 -9.41
N VAL A 12 2.02 13.48 -9.82
CA VAL A 12 2.19 14.69 -9.00
C VAL A 12 1.02 14.83 -8.04
N LEU A 13 1.34 14.89 -6.75
CA LEU A 13 0.37 15.13 -5.69
C LEU A 13 -0.03 16.62 -5.72
N PRO A 14 -1.33 16.96 -5.81
CA PRO A 14 -1.78 18.34 -5.73
C PRO A 14 -1.55 18.94 -4.34
N ASP A 15 -1.43 20.27 -4.27
CA ASP A 15 -1.29 20.98 -3.01
C ASP A 15 -2.50 20.74 -2.09
N GLY A 16 -2.23 20.43 -0.82
CA GLY A 16 -3.26 20.17 0.19
C GLY A 16 -3.86 18.76 0.18
N VAL A 17 -3.43 17.88 -0.73
CA VAL A 17 -3.86 16.47 -0.74
C VAL A 17 -2.86 15.61 0.03
N GLU A 18 -3.34 14.79 0.95
CA GLU A 18 -2.50 13.81 1.65
C GLU A 18 -2.21 12.61 0.74
N LYS A 19 -0.94 12.16 0.72
CA LYS A 19 -0.52 10.99 -0.08
C LYS A 19 -1.25 9.71 0.32
N VAL A 20 -1.50 9.55 1.62
CA VAL A 20 -2.14 8.38 2.21
C VAL A 20 -3.17 8.85 3.21
N SER A 21 -4.41 8.41 3.05
CA SER A 21 -5.46 8.57 4.08
C SER A 21 -5.98 7.21 4.50
N TYR A 22 -6.44 7.10 5.75
CA TYR A 22 -6.95 5.86 6.33
C TYR A 22 -8.36 6.08 6.89
N VAL A 23 -9.29 5.24 6.46
CA VAL A 23 -10.67 5.24 6.95
C VAL A 23 -10.95 3.88 7.60
N PRO A 24 -11.19 3.82 8.92
CA PRO A 24 -11.58 2.57 9.58
C PRO A 24 -12.96 2.11 9.10
N ASP A 25 -13.12 0.79 8.93
CA ASP A 25 -14.42 0.19 8.63
C ASP A 25 -15.25 0.12 9.93
N THR A 26 -16.50 0.59 9.87
CA THR A 26 -17.39 0.63 11.03
C THR A 26 -18.17 -0.66 11.23
N LYS A 27 -18.21 -1.55 10.23
CA LYS A 27 -18.97 -2.79 10.24
C LYS A 27 -18.11 -3.99 10.61
N ILE A 28 -16.82 -3.94 10.33
CA ILE A 28 -15.88 -5.03 10.58
C ILE A 28 -14.78 -4.56 11.52
N GLU A 29 -14.61 -5.26 12.64
CA GLU A 29 -13.55 -4.98 13.60
C GLU A 29 -12.16 -5.14 12.97
N ASN A 30 -11.22 -4.29 13.41
CA ASN A 30 -9.83 -4.29 12.93
C ASN A 30 -9.71 -4.29 11.39
N CYS A 31 -10.62 -3.61 10.72
CA CYS A 31 -10.62 -3.44 9.28
C CYS A 31 -10.61 -1.95 8.92
N GLY A 32 -10.00 -1.63 7.78
CA GLY A 32 -10.06 -0.28 7.23
C GLY A 32 -9.58 -0.24 5.79
N VAL A 33 -9.76 0.92 5.18
CA VAL A 33 -9.36 1.20 3.80
C VAL A 33 -8.35 2.33 3.80
N PHE A 34 -7.20 2.06 3.19
CA PHE A 34 -6.19 3.05 2.86
C PHE A 34 -6.45 3.56 1.46
N ARG A 35 -6.46 4.88 1.30
CA ARG A 35 -6.51 5.55 0.00
C ARG A 35 -5.13 6.10 -0.30
N LEU A 36 -4.52 5.59 -1.36
CA LEU A 36 -3.18 5.93 -1.83
C LEU A 36 -3.34 6.84 -3.05
N GLU A 37 -3.04 8.12 -2.89
CA GLU A 37 -3.13 9.11 -3.98
C GLU A 37 -1.93 9.04 -4.90
N ARG A 38 -2.14 9.20 -6.20
CA ARG A 38 -1.09 9.20 -7.23
C ARG A 38 -0.23 7.93 -7.19
N GLU A 39 -0.89 6.80 -7.02
CA GLU A 39 -0.29 5.47 -7.00
C GLU A 39 -1.12 4.54 -7.87
N ASP A 40 -0.51 3.45 -8.32
CA ASP A 40 -1.13 2.47 -9.21
C ASP A 40 -0.91 1.02 -8.73
N HIS A 41 -1.15 0.07 -9.63
CA HIS A 41 -0.97 -1.35 -9.40
C HIS A 41 0.44 -1.73 -8.93
N THR A 42 1.46 -0.92 -9.25
CA THR A 42 2.86 -1.18 -8.90
C THR A 42 3.03 -1.24 -7.38
N LEU A 43 2.75 -0.14 -6.68
CA LEU A 43 2.86 -0.09 -5.23
C LEU A 43 1.81 -0.98 -4.56
N ALA A 44 0.57 -0.95 -5.06
CA ALA A 44 -0.53 -1.66 -4.45
C ALA A 44 -0.35 -3.18 -4.45
N ASN A 45 0.12 -3.75 -5.55
CA ASN A 45 0.37 -5.18 -5.64
C ASN A 45 1.57 -5.59 -4.78
N LEU A 46 2.64 -4.78 -4.73
CA LEU A 46 3.78 -5.04 -3.83
C LEU A 46 3.35 -5.08 -2.37
N LEU A 47 2.60 -4.08 -1.91
CA LEU A 47 2.06 -4.03 -0.55
C LEU A 47 1.14 -5.21 -0.25
N ARG A 48 0.23 -5.54 -1.17
CA ARG A 48 -0.65 -6.71 -1.04
C ARG A 48 0.14 -8.00 -0.84
N MET A 49 1.20 -8.19 -1.62
CA MET A 49 2.05 -9.39 -1.55
C MET A 49 2.88 -9.47 -0.26
N GLN A 50 3.17 -8.35 0.40
CA GLN A 50 3.83 -8.34 1.70
C GLN A 50 2.83 -8.59 2.82
N LEU A 51 1.68 -7.90 2.81
CA LEU A 51 0.63 -8.05 3.81
C LEU A 51 0.03 -9.46 3.84
N ILE A 52 -0.06 -10.15 2.71
CA ILE A 52 -0.57 -11.53 2.68
C ILE A 52 0.38 -12.54 3.34
N ARG A 53 1.67 -12.18 3.52
CA ARG A 53 2.66 -13.03 4.21
C ARG A 53 2.57 -12.88 5.73
N ASP A 54 1.98 -11.80 6.22
CA ASP A 54 1.80 -11.55 7.64
C ASP A 54 0.70 -12.50 8.19
N PRO A 55 1.02 -13.41 9.13
CA PRO A 55 0.05 -14.35 9.68
C PRO A 55 -1.07 -13.67 10.49
N ASP A 56 -0.85 -12.43 10.95
CA ASP A 56 -1.83 -11.66 11.70
C ASP A 56 -2.74 -10.80 10.78
N VAL A 57 -2.54 -10.85 9.46
CA VAL A 57 -3.44 -10.25 8.46
C VAL A 57 -4.44 -11.30 7.97
N LEU A 58 -5.73 -11.03 8.20
CA LEU A 58 -6.82 -11.93 7.80
C LEU A 58 -7.24 -11.70 6.34
N PHE A 59 -7.21 -10.45 5.89
CA PHE A 59 -7.61 -10.09 4.54
C PHE A 59 -6.84 -8.88 4.05
N VAL A 60 -6.41 -8.95 2.79
CA VAL A 60 -5.89 -7.81 2.05
C VAL A 60 -6.37 -7.85 0.60
N GLY A 61 -6.87 -6.72 0.12
CA GLY A 61 -7.28 -6.56 -1.27
C GLY A 61 -7.15 -5.10 -1.68
N TYR A 62 -6.88 -4.85 -2.95
CA TYR A 62 -6.87 -3.48 -3.48
C TYR A 62 -7.69 -3.40 -4.75
N LYS A 63 -8.15 -2.19 -5.06
CA LYS A 63 -8.81 -1.88 -6.34
C LYS A 63 -8.37 -0.51 -6.83
N HIS A 64 -8.39 -0.36 -8.15
CA HIS A 64 -8.29 0.92 -8.84
C HIS A 64 -9.73 1.33 -9.24
N PRO A 65 -10.39 2.26 -8.51
CA PRO A 65 -11.84 2.45 -8.65
C PRO A 65 -12.28 2.82 -10.07
N HIS A 66 -11.47 3.63 -10.76
CA HIS A 66 -11.71 4.01 -12.15
C HIS A 66 -10.39 4.31 -12.86
N PRO A 67 -10.14 3.87 -14.11
CA PRO A 67 -8.85 4.08 -14.80
C PRO A 67 -8.40 5.53 -14.96
N LEU A 68 -9.33 6.49 -14.93
CA LEU A 68 -9.03 7.93 -15.00
C LEU A 68 -8.71 8.56 -13.63
N ASP A 69 -8.94 7.83 -12.54
CA ASP A 69 -8.62 8.32 -11.21
C ASP A 69 -7.26 7.78 -10.78
N HIS A 70 -6.31 8.66 -10.52
CA HIS A 70 -4.97 8.25 -10.11
C HIS A 70 -4.91 8.00 -8.59
N HIS A 71 -5.66 7.00 -8.11
CA HIS A 71 -5.56 6.53 -6.73
C HIS A 71 -5.93 5.05 -6.60
N ILE A 72 -5.42 4.43 -5.55
CA ILE A 72 -5.76 3.05 -5.17
C ILE A 72 -6.48 3.03 -3.82
N GLU A 73 -7.48 2.15 -3.69
CA GLU A 73 -8.06 1.78 -2.41
C GLU A 73 -7.53 0.40 -1.99
N LEU A 74 -6.79 0.35 -0.87
CA LEU A 74 -6.25 -0.86 -0.25
C LEU A 74 -7.04 -1.17 1.03
N ARG A 75 -7.80 -2.25 1.02
CA ARG A 75 -8.54 -2.75 2.18
C ARG A 75 -7.69 -3.76 2.93
N VAL A 76 -7.55 -3.58 4.24
CA VAL A 76 -6.78 -4.46 5.13
C VAL A 76 -7.62 -4.81 6.35
N GLN A 77 -7.56 -6.07 6.76
CA GLN A 77 -8.15 -6.58 7.99
C GLN A 77 -7.12 -7.39 8.76
N THR A 78 -6.93 -7.07 10.04
CA THR A 78 -6.01 -7.78 10.94
C THR A 78 -6.78 -8.63 11.95
N SER A 79 -6.11 -9.65 12.48
CA SER A 79 -6.64 -10.50 13.53
C SER A 79 -6.81 -9.72 14.83
N THR A 80 -7.89 -10.01 15.57
CA THR A 80 -8.14 -9.48 16.92
C THR A 80 -7.42 -10.29 18.00
N ASN A 81 -6.91 -11.48 17.65
CA ASN A 81 -6.30 -12.44 18.59
C ASN A 81 -4.83 -12.65 18.27
N THR A 82 -4.03 -11.58 18.32
CA THR A 82 -2.57 -11.70 18.20
C THR A 82 -1.95 -11.86 19.58
N ARG A 83 -0.83 -12.59 19.65
CA ARG A 83 -0.12 -12.88 20.90
C ARG A 83 0.39 -11.62 21.63
N ALA A 84 0.50 -10.50 20.92
CA ALA A 84 1.03 -9.23 21.42
C ALA A 84 -0.05 -8.18 21.75
N GLY A 85 -1.35 -8.53 21.64
CA GLY A 85 -2.46 -7.63 21.96
C GLY A 85 -3.10 -6.98 20.73
N LYS A 86 -3.25 -5.65 20.73
CA LYS A 86 -4.00 -4.94 19.68
C LYS A 86 -3.12 -4.72 18.44
N TYR A 87 -3.32 -5.53 17.40
CA TYR A 87 -2.67 -5.35 16.09
C TYR A 87 -3.65 -4.73 15.10
N MET A 88 -3.43 -3.47 14.72
CA MET A 88 -4.35 -2.70 13.87
C MET A 88 -3.85 -2.61 12.43
N PRO A 89 -4.74 -2.41 11.44
CA PRO A 89 -4.35 -2.30 10.03
C PRO A 89 -3.23 -1.29 9.73
N PRO A 90 -3.19 -0.08 10.32
CA PRO A 90 -2.09 0.87 10.08
C PRO A 90 -0.72 0.33 10.51
N GLU A 91 -0.69 -0.44 11.59
CA GLU A 91 0.54 -1.04 12.08
C GLU A 91 1.02 -2.18 11.17
N ALA A 92 0.10 -3.02 10.70
CA ALA A 92 0.43 -4.08 9.74
C ALA A 92 0.99 -3.49 8.43
N VAL A 93 0.40 -2.42 7.92
CA VAL A 93 0.93 -1.72 6.72
C VAL A 93 2.31 -1.14 6.98
N ARG A 94 2.55 -0.55 8.17
CA ARG A 94 3.85 0.00 8.56
C ARG A 94 4.93 -1.08 8.61
N VAL A 95 4.65 -2.22 9.24
CA VAL A 95 5.57 -3.36 9.32
C VAL A 95 5.86 -3.90 7.91
N ALA A 96 4.83 -4.14 7.11
CA ALA A 96 4.99 -4.61 5.73
C ALA A 96 5.86 -3.66 4.87
N LEU A 97 5.75 -2.34 5.06
CA LEU A 97 6.59 -1.35 4.37
C LEU A 97 8.05 -1.42 4.82
N MET A 98 8.31 -1.59 6.11
CA MET A 98 9.67 -1.73 6.64
C MET A 98 10.35 -2.99 6.10
N ASP A 99 9.62 -4.11 6.09
CA ASP A 99 10.11 -5.38 5.56
C ASP A 99 10.39 -5.28 4.05
N LEU A 100 9.47 -4.68 3.28
CA LEU A 100 9.65 -4.44 1.85
C LEU A 100 10.89 -3.57 1.57
N SER A 101 11.08 -2.51 2.34
CA SER A 101 12.25 -1.63 2.20
C SER A 101 13.57 -2.38 2.47
N ALA A 102 13.58 -3.25 3.47
CA ALA A 102 14.75 -4.09 3.78
C ALA A 102 15.02 -5.12 2.67
N GLU A 103 13.99 -5.79 2.15
CA GLU A 103 14.09 -6.74 1.03
C GLU A 103 14.65 -6.06 -0.23
N ILE A 104 14.11 -4.89 -0.60
CA ILE A 104 14.57 -4.13 -1.77
C ILE A 104 16.02 -3.69 -1.59
N SER A 105 16.40 -3.21 -0.40
CA SER A 105 17.77 -2.80 -0.11
C SER A 105 18.76 -3.94 -0.27
N ARG A 106 18.39 -5.13 0.23
CA ARG A 106 19.20 -6.36 0.09
C ARG A 106 19.30 -6.80 -1.37
N LEU A 107 18.20 -6.77 -2.12
CA LEU A 107 18.19 -7.11 -3.54
C LEU A 107 19.09 -6.17 -4.34
N ALA A 108 19.02 -4.86 -4.07
CA ALA A 108 19.84 -3.86 -4.73
C ALA A 108 21.34 -4.06 -4.45
N GLU A 109 21.70 -4.44 -3.22
CA GLU A 109 23.08 -4.77 -2.86
C GLU A 109 23.61 -5.99 -3.62
N LEU A 110 22.82 -7.07 -3.68
CA LEU A 110 23.17 -8.28 -4.43
C LEU A 110 23.34 -7.96 -5.92
N ALA A 111 22.41 -7.21 -6.51
CA ALA A 111 22.48 -6.81 -7.92
C ALA A 111 23.73 -5.99 -8.24
N ARG A 112 24.17 -5.10 -7.33
CA ARG A 112 25.43 -4.35 -7.48
C ARG A 112 26.66 -5.26 -7.44
N ARG A 113 26.67 -6.26 -6.56
CA ARG A 113 27.78 -7.23 -6.43
C ARG A 113 27.88 -8.18 -7.63
N SER A 114 26.76 -8.49 -8.27
CA SER A 114 26.70 -9.43 -9.39
C SER A 114 27.04 -8.82 -10.76
N ARG A 115 27.37 -7.52 -10.86
CA ARG A 115 27.89 -6.95 -12.11
C ARG A 115 29.31 -7.48 -12.35
N PRO A 116 29.57 -8.23 -13.43
CA PRO A 116 30.95 -8.52 -13.83
C PRO A 116 31.68 -7.23 -14.18
N SER A 117 32.98 -7.17 -13.86
CA SER A 117 33.87 -6.08 -14.31
C SER A 117 33.89 -5.92 -15.82
#